data_AF-A0A7Y4H1U5-F1
#
_entry.id   AF-A0A7Y4H1U5-F1
#
_cell.length_a   1.000
_cell.length_b   1.000
_cell.length_c   1.000
_cell.angle_alpha   90.00
_cell.angle_beta   90.00
_cell.angle_gamma   90.00
#
_symmetry.space_group_name_H-M   'P 1'
#
loop_
_entity.id
_entity.type
_entity.pdbx_description
1 polymer ?
#
loop_
_entity_poly.entity_id
_entity_poly.type
_entity_poly.pdbx_seq_one_letter_code
_entity_poly.pdbx_strand_id
1 'polypeptide(L)'
;MPRFEPKDLDALIIGGGPAGLTCAIYLARYRRQVVVVDSGESRAALIPETHNYPGFADGIAGPRLLEALTSQAKAYGVEIIGDRITALLRVEDGFEATCSRGIIGSKRVVMASGLIDHDLGNPELQQAVGNGLVRYCPICDGFEASDRRIAVLGNANEAGTKALFLRTYSKDVTLLTLDGEGCCDQLARELSQAGIRFPKARAVAFRKQNGHMTVSLSDGTVEAFDVIYPVLGCEVRSELGRKLGARHNDTGCLEVDARQRTNVAGLYAIGDAVSDLHQIAVATGHAAVAATDIHNSLPRNFR
;
A
#
# COMPACT_ATOMS: atom_id res chain seq x y z
N MET A 1 24.18 22.31 -10.61
CA MET A 1 23.97 21.52 -9.38
C MET A 1 24.93 20.34 -9.41
N PRO A 2 25.61 19.98 -8.31
CA PRO A 2 26.58 18.90 -8.34
C PRO A 2 25.84 17.60 -8.68
N ARG A 3 26.38 16.86 -9.65
CA ARG A 3 25.81 15.63 -10.19
C ARG A 3 26.18 14.52 -9.22
N PHE A 4 25.20 13.98 -8.48
CA PHE A 4 25.38 12.69 -7.82
C PHE A 4 25.36 11.65 -8.95
N GLU A 5 26.52 11.35 -9.52
CA GLU A 5 26.68 10.30 -10.54
C GLU A 5 27.12 9.01 -9.85
N PRO A 6 26.20 8.14 -9.39
CA PRO A 6 26.50 6.72 -9.41
C PRO A 6 26.65 6.37 -10.89
N LYS A 7 27.85 6.54 -11.44
CA LYS A 7 28.17 6.11 -12.80
C LYS A 7 27.83 4.62 -12.88
N ASP A 8 27.07 4.25 -13.91
CA ASP A 8 26.70 2.87 -14.25
C ASP A 8 25.67 2.17 -13.34
N LEU A 9 24.65 2.89 -12.83
CA LEU A 9 23.54 2.25 -12.13
C LEU A 9 22.73 1.32 -13.05
N ASP A 10 22.66 0.05 -12.70
CA ASP A 10 21.87 -0.93 -13.43
C ASP A 10 20.37 -0.73 -13.19
N ALA A 11 19.97 -0.38 -11.97
CA ALA A 11 18.57 -0.14 -11.62
C ALA A 11 18.39 0.94 -10.53
N LEU A 12 17.42 1.81 -10.74
CA LEU A 12 16.86 2.70 -9.72
C LEU A 12 15.52 2.16 -9.24
N ILE A 13 15.33 2.05 -7.93
CA ILE A 13 14.06 1.68 -7.31
C ILE A 13 13.46 2.92 -6.63
N ILE A 14 12.23 3.25 -7.00
CA ILE A 14 11.49 4.38 -6.44
C ILE A 14 10.50 3.84 -5.41
N GLY A 15 10.84 3.96 -4.13
CA GLY A 15 10.06 3.49 -2.98
C GLY A 15 10.78 2.44 -2.13
N GLY A 16 10.91 2.71 -0.83
CA GLY A 16 11.54 1.85 0.18
C GLY A 16 10.55 0.99 0.97
N GLY A 17 9.39 0.66 0.41
CA GLY A 17 8.46 -0.30 1.00
C GLY A 17 8.90 -1.76 0.82
N PRO A 18 8.10 -2.75 1.27
CA PRO A 18 8.47 -4.17 1.17
C PRO A 18 8.78 -4.63 -0.26
N ALA A 19 8.05 -4.12 -1.26
CA ALA A 19 8.30 -4.41 -2.67
C ALA A 19 9.68 -3.93 -3.12
N GLY A 20 9.97 -2.64 -2.89
CA GLY A 20 11.21 -2.01 -3.34
C GLY A 20 12.44 -2.55 -2.63
N LEU A 21 12.39 -2.71 -1.31
CA LEU A 21 13.50 -3.28 -0.53
C LEU A 21 13.79 -4.72 -0.94
N THR A 22 12.76 -5.54 -1.16
CA THR A 22 12.95 -6.92 -1.65
C THR A 22 13.55 -6.95 -3.05
N CYS A 23 13.10 -6.07 -3.96
CA CYS A 23 13.66 -5.96 -5.31
C CYS A 23 15.15 -5.59 -5.25
N ALA A 24 15.51 -4.64 -4.38
CA ALA A 24 16.89 -4.23 -4.16
C ALA A 24 17.77 -5.39 -3.65
N ILE A 25 17.27 -6.16 -2.69
CA ILE A 25 17.98 -7.35 -2.16
C ILE A 25 18.26 -8.36 -3.27
N TYR A 26 17.28 -8.67 -4.13
CA TYR A 26 17.49 -9.58 -5.26
C TYR A 26 18.54 -9.05 -6.23
N LEU A 27 18.40 -7.79 -6.67
CA LEU A 27 19.35 -7.18 -7.61
C LEU A 27 20.77 -7.11 -7.06
N ALA A 28 20.93 -6.76 -5.79
CA ALA A 28 22.23 -6.76 -5.12
C ALA A 28 22.85 -8.17 -5.05
N ARG A 29 22.05 -9.20 -4.77
CA ARG A 29 22.49 -10.60 -4.79
C ARG A 29 22.86 -11.09 -6.18
N TYR A 30 22.23 -10.54 -7.23
CA TYR A 30 22.66 -10.71 -8.61
C TYR A 30 23.89 -9.86 -9.00
N ARG A 31 24.52 -9.16 -8.03
CA ARG A 31 25.67 -8.27 -8.23
C ARG A 31 25.39 -7.15 -9.24
N ARG A 32 24.16 -6.63 -9.24
CA ARG A 32 23.78 -5.43 -9.99
C ARG A 32 23.98 -4.19 -9.12
N GLN A 33 24.35 -3.08 -9.75
CA GLN A 33 24.42 -1.78 -9.07
C GLN A 33 22.99 -1.23 -8.93
N VAL A 34 22.52 -1.06 -7.69
CA VAL A 34 21.14 -0.65 -7.40
C VAL A 34 21.10 0.39 -6.28
N VAL A 35 20.24 1.39 -6.46
CA VAL A 35 19.93 2.42 -5.47
C VAL A 35 18.43 2.44 -5.24
N VAL A 36 18.02 2.61 -3.98
CA VAL A 36 16.64 2.89 -3.60
C VAL A 36 16.52 4.35 -3.23
N VAL A 37 15.53 5.06 -3.79
CA VAL A 37 15.14 6.40 -3.33
C VAL A 37 13.78 6.27 -2.64
N ASP A 38 13.72 6.65 -1.37
CA ASP A 38 12.56 6.48 -0.51
C ASP A 38 12.16 7.77 0.20
N SER A 39 10.87 8.12 0.15
CA SER A 39 10.32 9.31 0.81
C SER A 39 10.01 9.10 2.30
N GLY A 40 10.16 7.87 2.82
CA GLY A 40 9.83 7.52 4.20
C GLY A 40 8.33 7.30 4.47
N GLU A 41 7.50 7.34 3.43
CA GLU A 41 6.03 7.24 3.52
C GLU A 41 5.54 5.86 3.07
N SER A 42 6.15 4.81 3.61
CA SER A 42 5.74 3.43 3.35
C SER A 42 4.40 3.15 4.05
N ARG A 43 3.38 2.71 3.30
CA ARG A 43 2.09 2.29 3.86
C ARG A 43 2.25 1.20 4.92
N ALA A 44 3.23 0.32 4.76
CA ALA A 44 3.53 -0.74 5.72
C ALA A 44 3.93 -0.19 7.10
N ALA A 45 4.44 1.04 7.21
CA ALA A 45 4.78 1.64 8.50
C ALA A 45 3.55 1.89 9.39
N LEU A 46 2.35 1.92 8.80
CA LEU A 46 1.09 2.11 9.53
C LEU A 46 0.57 0.82 10.18
N ILE A 47 1.14 -0.34 9.83
CA ILE A 47 0.66 -1.64 10.30
C ILE A 47 1.11 -1.84 11.76
N PRO A 48 0.18 -1.89 12.74
CA PRO A 48 0.55 -2.19 14.12
C PRO A 48 1.13 -3.59 14.23
N GLU A 49 0.43 -4.56 13.63
CA GLU A 49 0.85 -5.95 13.50
C GLU A 49 0.11 -6.61 12.32
N THR A 50 0.85 -7.41 11.54
CA THR A 50 0.29 -8.31 10.52
C THR A 50 0.59 -9.76 10.87
N HIS A 51 -0.40 -10.64 10.70
CA HIS A 51 -0.29 -12.08 10.97
C HIS A 51 -0.32 -12.92 9.70
N ASN A 52 -0.58 -12.32 8.54
CA ASN A 52 -0.77 -13.04 7.29
C ASN A 52 0.47 -13.07 6.39
N TYR A 53 1.62 -12.54 6.85
CA TYR A 53 2.88 -12.64 6.15
C TYR A 53 3.67 -13.89 6.61
N PRO A 54 3.91 -14.89 5.74
CA PRO A 54 4.52 -16.15 6.14
C PRO A 54 5.92 -16.00 6.73
N GLY A 55 6.23 -16.84 7.72
CA GLY A 55 7.53 -16.86 8.41
C GLY A 55 7.56 -16.10 9.74
N PHE A 56 6.48 -15.40 10.09
CA PHE A 56 6.32 -14.71 11.37
C PHE A 56 5.12 -15.30 12.12
N ALA A 57 5.34 -16.40 12.84
CA ALA A 57 4.26 -17.17 13.48
C ALA A 57 3.43 -16.33 14.46
N ASP A 58 4.08 -15.43 15.20
CA ASP A 58 3.44 -14.53 16.15
C ASP A 58 3.00 -13.19 15.51
N GLY A 59 3.15 -13.05 14.19
CA GLY A 59 2.98 -11.79 13.48
C GLY A 59 4.22 -10.89 13.52
N ILE A 60 4.15 -9.77 12.80
CA ILE A 60 5.20 -8.75 12.76
C ILE A 60 4.63 -7.35 12.60
N ALA A 61 5.13 -6.41 13.40
CA ALA A 61 4.85 -4.99 13.23
C ALA A 61 5.47 -4.45 11.93
N GLY A 62 4.71 -3.61 11.23
CA GLY A 62 5.14 -3.00 9.96
C GLY A 62 6.49 -2.28 10.03
N PRO A 63 6.72 -1.39 11.03
CA PRO A 63 8.03 -0.74 11.22
C PRO A 63 9.18 -1.73 11.41
N ARG A 64 8.97 -2.82 12.14
CA ARG A 64 9.99 -3.86 12.38
C ARG A 64 10.31 -4.65 11.11
N LEU A 65 9.31 -4.93 10.28
CA LEU A 65 9.52 -5.54 8.97
C LEU A 65 10.34 -4.63 8.06
N LEU A 66 10.01 -3.33 7.99
CA LEU A 66 10.75 -2.35 7.19
C LEU A 66 12.20 -2.21 7.66
N GLU A 67 12.44 -2.17 8.97
CA GLU A 67 13.77 -2.12 9.55
C GLU A 67 14.60 -3.36 9.18
N ALA A 68 14.01 -4.56 9.27
CA ALA A 68 14.66 -5.81 8.91
C ALA A 68 15.03 -5.85 7.42
N LEU A 69 14.11 -5.49 6.53
CA LEU A 69 14.35 -5.43 5.08
C LEU A 69 15.40 -4.38 4.72
N THR A 70 15.35 -3.21 5.37
CA THR A 70 16.34 -2.14 5.19
C THR A 70 17.74 -2.60 5.60
N SER A 71 17.84 -3.26 6.76
CA SER A 71 19.10 -3.80 7.28
C SER A 71 19.67 -4.88 6.36
N GLN A 72 18.82 -5.76 5.84
CA GLN A 72 19.20 -6.77 4.88
C GLN A 72 19.69 -6.18 3.55
N ALA A 73 18.99 -5.19 2.99
CA ALA A 73 19.42 -4.51 1.77
C ALA A 73 20.79 -3.84 1.95
N LYS A 74 20.98 -3.09 3.04
CA LYS A 74 22.26 -2.45 3.38
C LYS A 74 23.40 -3.46 3.57
N ALA A 75 23.13 -4.62 4.17
CA ALA A 75 24.13 -5.68 4.33
C ALA A 75 24.64 -6.24 2.99
N TYR A 76 23.83 -6.14 1.91
CA TYR A 76 24.25 -6.46 0.54
C TYR A 76 24.83 -5.26 -0.23
N GLY A 77 25.05 -4.12 0.43
CA GLY A 77 25.67 -2.93 -0.17
C GLY A 77 24.70 -2.02 -0.94
N VAL A 78 23.38 -2.19 -0.78
CA VAL A 78 22.40 -1.30 -1.39
C VAL A 78 22.45 0.09 -0.72
N GLU A 79 22.61 1.13 -1.52
CA GLU A 79 22.42 2.51 -1.07
C GLU A 79 20.92 2.85 -1.03
N ILE A 80 20.47 3.37 0.12
CA ILE A 80 19.09 3.84 0.32
C ILE A 80 19.16 5.33 0.62
N ILE A 81 18.63 6.13 -0.29
CA ILE A 81 18.60 7.58 -0.24
C ILE A 81 17.23 8.03 0.27
N GLY A 82 17.21 8.71 1.42
CA GLY A 82 16.02 9.39 1.92
C GLY A 82 15.77 10.67 1.12
N ASP A 83 14.93 10.58 0.09
CA ASP A 83 14.55 11.69 -0.80
C ASP A 83 13.28 11.31 -1.60
N ARG A 84 12.71 12.25 -2.33
CA ARG A 84 11.59 12.02 -3.25
C ARG A 84 12.03 12.23 -4.70
N ILE A 85 11.73 11.26 -5.56
CA ILE A 85 11.81 11.48 -7.01
C ILE A 85 10.63 12.37 -7.43
N THR A 86 10.93 13.52 -8.04
CA THR A 86 9.94 14.52 -8.49
C THR A 86 9.73 14.52 -9.99
N ALA A 87 10.71 14.04 -10.76
CA ALA A 87 10.60 13.87 -12.20
C ALA A 87 11.33 12.61 -12.64
N LEU A 88 10.82 12.00 -13.71
CA LEU A 88 11.43 10.83 -14.33
C LEU A 88 11.36 11.01 -15.85
N LEU A 89 12.51 10.96 -16.50
CA LEU A 89 12.65 11.15 -17.95
C LEU A 89 13.30 9.91 -18.56
N ARG A 90 12.83 9.55 -19.75
CA ARG A 90 13.50 8.53 -20.57
C ARG A 90 14.58 9.22 -21.42
N VAL A 91 15.77 8.63 -21.42
CA VAL A 91 16.90 9.04 -22.26
C VAL A 91 17.32 7.86 -23.16
N GLU A 92 18.25 8.09 -24.09
CA GLU A 92 18.64 7.11 -25.11
C GLU A 92 18.99 5.73 -24.50
N ASP A 93 19.82 5.72 -23.45
CA ASP A 93 20.30 4.49 -22.79
C ASP A 93 19.74 4.27 -21.37
N GLY A 94 18.53 4.74 -21.09
CA GLY A 94 17.85 4.48 -19.81
C GLY A 94 16.98 5.62 -19.31
N PHE A 95 17.21 6.03 -18.07
CA PHE A 95 16.39 7.00 -17.36
C PHE A 95 17.22 7.98 -16.56
N GLU A 96 16.71 9.20 -16.45
CA GLU A 96 17.16 10.22 -15.51
C GLU A 96 16.03 10.55 -14.53
N ALA A 97 16.30 10.41 -13.25
CA ALA A 97 15.37 10.71 -12.18
C ALA A 97 15.85 11.92 -11.36
N THR A 98 14.98 12.90 -11.16
CA THR A 98 15.29 14.13 -10.42
C THR A 98 14.86 13.99 -8.97
N CYS A 99 15.74 14.35 -8.04
CA CYS A 99 15.50 14.45 -6.60
C CYS A 99 16.14 15.73 -6.04
N SER A 100 15.99 16.00 -4.74
CA SER A 100 16.57 17.19 -4.11
C SER A 100 18.11 17.21 -4.17
N ARG A 101 18.73 16.03 -4.23
CA ARG A 101 20.20 15.85 -4.33
C ARG A 101 20.75 15.95 -5.75
N GLY A 102 19.89 16.07 -6.77
CA GLY A 102 20.28 16.18 -8.18
C GLY A 102 19.62 15.11 -9.07
N ILE A 103 20.30 14.75 -10.15
CA ILE A 103 19.82 13.77 -11.14
C ILE A 103 20.52 12.43 -10.93
N ILE A 104 19.75 11.35 -10.90
CA ILE A 104 20.23 9.96 -10.82
C ILE A 104 19.97 9.29 -12.17
N GLY A 105 21.04 8.87 -12.85
CA GLY A 105 20.95 8.08 -14.08
C GLY A 105 20.83 6.58 -13.79
N SER A 106 20.06 5.83 -14.58
CA SER A 106 19.94 4.38 -14.45
C SER A 106 19.51 3.69 -15.75
N LYS A 107 19.93 2.43 -15.96
CA LYS A 107 19.50 1.66 -17.14
C LYS A 107 18.06 1.16 -17.04
N ARG A 108 17.58 0.89 -15.83
CA ARG A 108 16.24 0.37 -15.52
C ARG A 108 15.65 1.12 -14.34
N VAL A 109 14.33 1.28 -14.32
CA VAL A 109 13.62 1.90 -13.20
C VAL A 109 12.51 0.97 -12.73
N VAL A 110 12.33 0.88 -11.41
CA VAL A 110 11.26 0.12 -10.77
C VAL A 110 10.38 1.07 -9.96
N MET A 111 9.12 1.21 -10.38
CA MET A 111 8.07 1.89 -9.63
C MET A 111 7.59 0.97 -8.50
N ALA A 112 8.10 1.21 -7.29
CA ALA A 112 7.67 0.56 -6.06
C ALA A 112 6.98 1.58 -5.12
N SER A 113 6.31 2.56 -5.72
CA SER A 113 5.79 3.75 -5.05
C SER A 113 4.51 3.47 -4.26
N GLY A 114 3.81 2.37 -4.49
CA GLY A 114 2.62 1.99 -3.73
C GLY A 114 1.46 2.98 -3.82
N LEU A 115 0.65 3.08 -2.77
CA LEU A 115 -0.55 3.90 -2.69
C LEU A 115 -0.68 4.63 -1.35
N ILE A 116 -1.66 5.54 -1.26
CA ILE A 116 -2.08 6.22 -0.03
C ILE A 116 -3.58 5.97 0.17
N ASP A 117 -3.98 5.48 1.34
CA ASP A 117 -5.40 5.36 1.70
C ASP A 117 -6.01 6.76 1.95
N HIS A 118 -7.22 7.01 1.45
CA HIS A 118 -7.92 8.25 1.79
C HIS A 118 -8.32 8.25 3.27
N ASP A 119 -8.26 9.44 3.88
CA ASP A 119 -8.71 9.66 5.25
C ASP A 119 -9.72 10.82 5.33
N LEU A 120 -10.30 11.01 6.52
CA LEU A 120 -11.27 12.08 6.79
C LEU A 120 -10.63 13.34 7.39
N GLY A 121 -9.30 13.44 7.41
CA GLY A 121 -8.57 14.49 8.11
C GLY A 121 -8.81 14.54 9.61
N ASN A 122 -9.38 13.49 10.20
CA ASN A 122 -9.70 13.40 11.63
C ASN A 122 -8.50 12.81 12.40
N PRO A 123 -7.87 13.58 13.32
CA PRO A 123 -6.70 13.12 14.06
C PRO A 123 -6.94 11.88 14.92
N GLU A 124 -8.15 11.71 15.46
CA GLU A 124 -8.52 10.55 16.29
C GLU A 124 -8.49 9.27 15.44
N LEU A 125 -9.01 9.31 14.22
CA LEU A 125 -8.96 8.18 13.29
C LEU A 125 -7.53 7.88 12.85
N GLN A 126 -6.73 8.91 12.52
CA GLN A 126 -5.33 8.74 12.12
C GLN A 126 -4.50 8.08 13.24
N GLN A 127 -4.64 8.55 14.48
CA GLN A 127 -3.97 7.95 15.64
C GLN A 127 -4.48 6.55 15.94
N ALA A 128 -5.76 6.27 15.70
CA ALA A 128 -6.38 4.97 15.94
C ALA A 128 -5.81 3.85 15.05
N VAL A 129 -5.23 4.19 13.88
CA VAL A 129 -4.54 3.22 13.01
C VAL A 129 -3.42 2.51 13.76
N GLY A 130 -2.50 3.28 14.37
CA GLY A 130 -1.36 2.74 15.12
C GLY A 130 -1.74 1.93 16.38
N ASN A 131 -3.00 2.04 16.83
CA ASN A 131 -3.54 1.29 17.96
C ASN A 131 -4.36 0.06 17.53
N GLY A 132 -4.49 -0.17 16.22
CA GLY A 132 -5.31 -1.26 15.68
C GLY A 132 -6.82 -1.05 15.79
N LEU A 133 -7.27 0.15 16.17
CA LEU A 133 -8.69 0.51 16.29
C LEU A 133 -9.28 1.00 14.96
N VAL A 134 -8.42 1.35 14.00
CA VAL A 134 -8.78 1.60 12.61
C VAL A 134 -7.93 0.68 11.74
N ARG A 135 -8.56 -0.11 10.87
CA ARG A 135 -7.90 -1.09 10.01
C ARG A 135 -8.45 -1.00 8.58
N TYR A 136 -7.60 -1.02 7.57
CA TYR A 136 -8.04 -0.81 6.18
C TYR A 136 -8.39 -2.12 5.46
N CYS A 137 -7.75 -3.22 5.86
CA CYS A 137 -7.65 -4.45 5.08
C CYS A 137 -8.18 -5.66 5.87
N PRO A 138 -9.45 -6.07 5.70
CA PRO A 138 -9.99 -7.20 6.47
C PRO A 138 -9.37 -8.55 6.06
N ILE A 139 -8.68 -8.64 4.91
CA ILE A 139 -7.83 -9.80 4.55
C ILE A 139 -6.60 -9.89 5.48
N CYS A 140 -6.14 -8.75 5.99
CA CYS A 140 -4.97 -8.63 6.83
C CYS A 140 -5.27 -8.89 8.30
N ASP A 141 -6.46 -8.48 8.78
CA ASP A 141 -6.77 -8.39 10.21
C ASP A 141 -8.23 -8.72 10.58
N GLY A 142 -9.02 -9.23 9.64
CA GLY A 142 -10.36 -9.71 9.94
C GLY A 142 -10.36 -10.83 10.99
N PHE A 143 -9.34 -11.69 10.96
CA PHE A 143 -9.18 -12.76 11.94
C PHE A 143 -8.94 -12.21 13.35
N GLU A 144 -8.06 -11.24 13.52
CA GLU A 144 -7.83 -10.59 14.82
C GLU A 144 -9.03 -9.74 15.28
N ALA A 145 -9.90 -9.33 14.35
CA ALA A 145 -11.16 -8.66 14.66
C ALA A 145 -12.33 -9.62 14.99
N SER A 146 -12.08 -10.94 15.06
CA SER A 146 -13.15 -11.92 15.29
C SER A 146 -13.92 -11.66 16.58
N ASP A 147 -15.24 -11.81 16.49
CA ASP A 147 -16.21 -11.59 17.58
C ASP A 147 -16.22 -10.19 18.22
N ARG A 148 -15.44 -9.23 17.70
CA ARG A 148 -15.42 -7.83 18.16
C ARG A 148 -16.59 -7.04 17.57
N ARG A 149 -16.91 -5.86 18.14
CA ARG A 149 -17.91 -4.94 17.58
C ARG A 149 -17.31 -4.09 16.46
N ILE A 150 -17.62 -4.44 15.22
CA ILE A 150 -17.00 -3.89 14.01
C ILE A 150 -17.89 -2.81 13.39
N ALA A 151 -17.30 -1.66 13.06
CA ALA A 151 -17.91 -0.70 12.15
C ALA A 151 -17.21 -0.76 10.79
N VAL A 152 -17.99 -0.68 9.71
CA VAL A 152 -17.48 -0.43 8.36
C VAL A 152 -17.98 0.93 7.92
N LEU A 153 -17.08 1.82 7.53
CA LEU A 153 -17.39 3.24 7.31
C LEU A 153 -17.12 3.61 5.85
N GLY A 154 -18.13 4.05 5.11
CA GLY A 154 -17.93 4.52 3.72
C GLY A 154 -19.23 4.69 2.95
N ASN A 155 -19.13 4.78 1.61
CA ASN A 155 -20.30 4.73 0.74
C ASN A 155 -21.01 3.39 0.90
N ALA A 156 -22.35 3.39 1.03
CA ALA A 156 -23.10 2.19 1.37
C ALA A 156 -22.89 1.01 0.39
N ASN A 157 -22.71 1.27 -0.91
CA ASN A 157 -22.52 0.20 -1.89
C ASN A 157 -21.13 -0.44 -1.79
N GLU A 158 -20.09 0.38 -1.68
CA GLU A 158 -18.71 -0.10 -1.58
C GLU A 158 -18.44 -0.73 -0.20
N ALA A 159 -18.83 -0.02 0.86
CA ALA A 159 -18.64 -0.44 2.24
C ALA A 159 -19.52 -1.65 2.60
N GLY A 160 -20.72 -1.77 2.03
CA GLY A 160 -21.62 -2.90 2.30
C GLY A 160 -21.04 -4.25 1.87
N THR A 161 -20.33 -4.32 0.74
CA THR A 161 -19.62 -5.54 0.31
C THR A 161 -18.54 -5.94 1.32
N LYS A 162 -17.79 -4.96 1.85
CA LYS A 162 -16.80 -5.20 2.90
C LYS A 162 -17.45 -5.60 4.23
N ALA A 163 -18.60 -5.04 4.57
CA ALA A 163 -19.37 -5.43 5.76
C ALA A 163 -19.85 -6.89 5.67
N LEU A 164 -20.33 -7.32 4.51
CA LEU A 164 -20.68 -8.73 4.26
C LEU A 164 -19.47 -9.65 4.41
N PHE A 165 -18.30 -9.26 3.90
CA PHE A 165 -17.06 -10.01 4.10
C PHE A 165 -16.73 -10.15 5.61
N LEU A 166 -16.80 -9.04 6.35
CA LEU A 166 -16.50 -8.99 7.79
C LEU A 166 -17.49 -9.77 8.66
N ARG A 167 -18.70 -10.05 8.17
CA ARG A 167 -19.63 -10.97 8.84
C ARG A 167 -19.12 -12.40 8.95
N THR A 168 -18.10 -12.78 8.20
CA THR A 168 -17.39 -14.05 8.40
C THR A 168 -16.70 -14.11 9.77
N TYR A 169 -16.28 -12.96 10.32
CA TYR A 169 -15.44 -12.87 11.52
C TYR A 169 -16.20 -12.43 12.76
N SER A 170 -17.22 -11.57 12.62
CA SER A 170 -18.04 -11.13 13.76
C SER A 170 -19.51 -11.06 13.42
N LYS A 171 -20.35 -11.43 14.39
CA LYS A 171 -21.81 -11.23 14.37
C LYS A 171 -22.24 -9.77 14.56
N ASP A 172 -21.38 -8.94 15.15
CA ASP A 172 -21.68 -7.55 15.48
C ASP A 172 -20.95 -6.62 14.49
N VAL A 173 -21.56 -6.45 13.32
CA VAL A 173 -21.08 -5.57 12.26
C VAL A 173 -22.12 -4.50 11.98
N THR A 174 -21.68 -3.25 12.00
CA THR A 174 -22.49 -2.08 11.63
C THR A 174 -21.89 -1.40 10.41
N LEU A 175 -22.70 -1.19 9.37
CA LEU A 175 -22.38 -0.33 8.24
C LEU A 175 -22.77 1.11 8.59
N LEU A 176 -21.79 2.02 8.54
CA LEU A 176 -21.94 3.46 8.78
C LEU A 176 -21.62 4.24 7.51
N THR A 177 -22.40 5.28 7.24
CA THR A 177 -22.21 6.18 6.09
C THR A 177 -21.86 7.60 6.55
N LEU A 178 -21.25 8.38 5.65
CA LEU A 178 -20.89 9.78 5.89
C LEU A 178 -21.93 10.76 5.32
N ASP A 179 -22.73 10.32 4.36
CA ASP A 179 -23.76 11.08 3.66
C ASP A 179 -25.18 10.74 4.16
N GLY A 180 -25.38 9.54 4.71
CA GLY A 180 -26.70 9.02 5.12
C GLY A 180 -27.44 8.35 3.96
N GLU A 181 -26.77 8.12 2.83
CA GLU A 181 -27.37 7.49 1.66
C GLU A 181 -27.48 5.97 1.82
N GLY A 182 -28.48 5.40 1.15
CA GLY A 182 -28.71 3.96 1.11
C GLY A 182 -27.83 3.23 0.09
N CYS A 183 -27.96 1.91 0.03
CA CYS A 183 -27.42 1.08 -1.04
C CYS A 183 -28.53 0.60 -1.98
N CYS A 184 -28.17 -0.12 -3.05
CA CYS A 184 -29.16 -0.74 -3.93
C CYS A 184 -29.98 -1.82 -3.20
N ASP A 185 -31.21 -2.08 -3.70
CA ASP A 185 -32.15 -3.02 -3.06
C ASP A 185 -31.59 -4.43 -2.85
N GLN A 186 -30.73 -4.88 -3.77
CA GLN A 186 -30.09 -6.19 -3.67
C GLN A 186 -29.16 -6.24 -2.46
N LEU A 187 -28.25 -5.26 -2.35
CA LEU A 187 -27.32 -5.19 -1.22
C LEU A 187 -28.06 -4.97 0.09
N ALA A 188 -29.12 -4.15 0.12
CA ALA A 188 -29.94 -3.96 1.31
C ALA A 188 -30.55 -5.27 1.83
N ARG A 189 -31.03 -6.15 0.93
CA ARG A 189 -31.52 -7.48 1.31
C ARG A 189 -30.41 -8.37 1.86
N GLU A 190 -29.24 -8.39 1.24
CA GLU A 190 -28.08 -9.18 1.70
C GLU A 190 -27.61 -8.72 3.08
N LEU A 191 -27.47 -7.41 3.30
CA LEU A 191 -27.12 -6.83 4.59
C LEU A 191 -28.12 -7.24 5.68
N SER A 192 -29.42 -7.16 5.37
CA SER A 192 -30.48 -7.55 6.31
C SER A 192 -30.45 -9.05 6.62
N GLN A 193 -30.29 -9.92 5.62
CA GLN A 193 -30.16 -11.37 5.80
C GLN A 193 -28.93 -11.75 6.62
N ALA A 194 -27.82 -11.02 6.46
CA ALA A 194 -26.61 -11.21 7.23
C ALA A 194 -26.71 -10.64 8.66
N GLY A 195 -27.78 -9.91 9.00
CA GLY A 195 -27.96 -9.25 10.29
C GLY A 195 -27.03 -8.06 10.51
N ILE A 196 -26.54 -7.43 9.43
CA ILE A 196 -25.71 -6.22 9.53
C ILE A 196 -26.60 -5.05 9.90
N ARG A 197 -26.22 -4.30 10.94
CA ARG A 197 -26.91 -3.06 11.31
C ARG A 197 -26.53 -1.98 10.30
N PHE A 198 -27.52 -1.27 9.75
CA PHE A 198 -27.30 -0.17 8.83
C PHE A 198 -28.18 1.03 9.22
N PRO A 199 -27.71 1.89 10.15
CA PRO A 199 -28.43 3.09 10.55
C PRO A 199 -28.58 4.07 9.38
N LYS A 200 -29.73 4.74 9.29
CA LYS A 200 -29.93 5.85 8.33
C LYS A 200 -29.20 7.12 8.74
N ALA A 201 -28.93 7.28 10.04
CA ALA A 201 -28.20 8.42 10.56
C ALA A 201 -26.72 8.33 10.17
N ARG A 202 -26.18 9.42 9.64
CA ARG A 202 -24.78 9.48 9.17
C ARG A 202 -23.82 9.68 10.34
N ALA A 203 -22.62 9.13 10.22
CA ALA A 203 -21.53 9.37 11.15
C ALA A 203 -21.01 10.82 11.01
N VAL A 204 -20.95 11.56 12.12
CA VAL A 204 -20.57 12.98 12.13
C VAL A 204 -19.37 13.30 13.01
N ALA A 205 -19.02 12.44 13.96
CA ALA A 205 -17.83 12.62 14.79
C ALA A 205 -17.23 11.28 15.21
N PHE A 206 -15.91 11.26 15.36
CA PHE A 206 -15.11 10.11 15.77
C PHE A 206 -14.20 10.52 16.92
N ARG A 207 -14.17 9.72 17.99
CA ARG A 207 -13.27 9.94 19.13
C ARG A 207 -12.72 8.61 19.62
N LYS A 208 -11.44 8.57 19.97
CA LYS A 208 -10.86 7.44 20.69
C LYS A 208 -11.18 7.60 22.18
N GLN A 209 -11.78 6.58 22.79
CA GLN A 209 -12.11 6.59 24.22
C GLN A 209 -12.02 5.18 24.80
N ASN A 210 -11.31 5.03 25.92
CA ASN A 210 -11.22 3.76 26.67
C ASN A 210 -10.91 2.52 25.81
N GLY A 211 -9.97 2.65 24.86
CA GLY A 211 -9.58 1.54 23.98
C GLY A 211 -10.55 1.22 22.83
N HIS A 212 -11.55 2.09 22.59
CA HIS A 212 -12.54 1.93 21.53
C HIS A 212 -12.64 3.20 20.70
N MET A 213 -13.28 3.10 19.53
CA MET A 213 -13.72 4.24 18.74
C MET A 213 -15.19 4.53 19.01
N THR A 214 -15.46 5.70 19.58
CA THR A 214 -16.80 6.24 19.74
C THR A 214 -17.18 7.02 18.48
N VAL A 215 -18.33 6.68 17.89
CA VAL A 215 -18.90 7.35 16.72
C VAL A 215 -20.21 8.03 17.12
N SER A 216 -20.31 9.33 16.87
CA SER A 216 -21.57 10.08 17.01
C SER A 216 -22.29 10.11 15.66
N LEU A 217 -23.58 9.82 15.69
CA LEU A 217 -24.46 9.87 14.52
C LEU A 217 -25.28 11.17 14.50
N SER A 218 -25.79 11.52 13.33
CA SER A 218 -26.55 12.77 13.12
C SER A 218 -27.87 12.87 13.88
N ASP A 219 -28.40 11.76 14.38
CA ASP A 219 -29.61 11.69 15.21
C ASP A 219 -29.33 11.82 16.72
N GLY A 220 -28.07 12.04 17.10
CA GLY A 220 -27.62 12.13 18.48
C GLY A 220 -27.24 10.79 19.11
N THR A 221 -27.43 9.67 18.40
CA THR A 221 -26.97 8.35 18.86
C THR A 221 -25.44 8.33 18.95
N VAL A 222 -24.92 7.68 19.98
CA VAL A 222 -23.49 7.47 20.18
C VAL A 222 -23.22 5.98 20.33
N GLU A 223 -22.36 5.44 19.49
CA GLU A 223 -21.99 4.03 19.47
C GLU A 223 -20.49 3.85 19.66
N ALA A 224 -20.08 2.79 20.36
CA ALA A 224 -18.68 2.43 20.55
C ALA A 224 -18.34 1.18 19.73
N PHE A 225 -17.22 1.21 19.03
CA PHE A 225 -16.72 0.13 18.20
C PHE A 225 -15.31 -0.26 18.63
N ASP A 226 -15.06 -1.55 18.58
CA ASP A 226 -13.75 -2.14 18.81
C ASP A 226 -12.76 -1.83 17.69
N VAL A 227 -13.27 -1.80 16.46
CA VAL A 227 -12.50 -1.56 15.25
C VAL A 227 -13.38 -0.94 14.17
N ILE A 228 -12.82 0.04 13.46
CA ILE A 228 -13.45 0.66 12.30
C ILE A 228 -12.67 0.29 11.03
N TYR A 229 -13.39 -0.16 10.01
CA TYR A 229 -12.89 -0.40 8.67
C TYR A 229 -13.34 0.69 7.69
N PRO A 230 -12.54 1.73 7.45
CA PRO A 230 -12.85 2.74 6.44
C PRO A 230 -12.78 2.15 5.02
N VAL A 231 -13.74 2.54 4.20
CA VAL A 231 -13.84 2.30 2.76
C VAL A 231 -14.02 3.66 2.10
N LEU A 232 -12.91 4.41 2.05
CA LEU A 232 -12.86 5.79 1.58
C LEU A 232 -12.13 5.94 0.24
N GLY A 233 -11.68 4.82 -0.33
CA GLY A 233 -10.81 4.78 -1.50
C GLY A 233 -9.34 4.97 -1.16
N CYS A 234 -8.52 4.97 -2.20
CA CYS A 234 -7.09 5.18 -2.13
C CYS A 234 -6.57 5.81 -3.42
N GLU A 235 -5.39 6.42 -3.35
CA GLU A 235 -4.69 7.00 -4.49
C GLU A 235 -3.39 6.23 -4.75
N VAL A 236 -3.28 5.61 -5.93
CA VAL A 236 -2.06 4.94 -6.36
C VAL A 236 -1.02 5.99 -6.77
N ARG A 237 0.20 5.90 -6.22
CA ARG A 237 1.30 6.84 -6.49
C ARG A 237 2.01 6.52 -7.81
N SER A 238 1.29 6.49 -8.93
CA SER A 238 1.78 6.10 -10.26
C SER A 238 2.11 7.26 -11.21
N GLU A 239 1.92 8.52 -10.76
CA GLU A 239 2.09 9.77 -11.51
C GLU A 239 3.37 9.80 -12.39
N LEU A 240 4.52 9.42 -11.84
CA LEU A 240 5.80 9.43 -12.57
C LEU A 240 5.79 8.46 -13.77
N GLY A 241 5.25 7.25 -13.57
CA GLY A 241 5.13 6.26 -14.64
C GLY A 241 4.14 6.71 -15.72
N ARG A 242 3.00 7.27 -15.30
CA ARG A 242 1.96 7.79 -16.22
C ARG A 242 2.49 8.93 -17.09
N LYS A 243 3.28 9.86 -16.53
CA LYS A 243 3.95 10.94 -17.27
C LYS A 243 4.94 10.44 -18.32
N LEU A 244 5.54 9.26 -18.12
CA LEU A 244 6.36 8.57 -19.12
C LEU A 244 5.57 7.84 -20.21
N GLY A 245 4.24 7.78 -20.10
CA GLY A 245 3.36 7.05 -21.02
C GLY A 245 3.11 5.59 -20.61
N ALA A 246 3.36 5.21 -19.35
CA ALA A 246 2.94 3.91 -18.85
C ALA A 246 1.41 3.84 -18.78
N ARG A 247 0.82 2.77 -19.33
CA ARG A 247 -0.61 2.49 -19.24
C ARG A 247 -1.01 2.19 -17.81
N HIS A 248 -2.26 2.50 -17.49
CA HIS A 248 -2.85 2.31 -16.18
C HIS A 248 -4.34 2.01 -16.33
N ASN A 249 -4.90 1.31 -15.36
CA ASN A 249 -6.33 1.07 -15.27
C ASN A 249 -7.07 2.28 -14.66
N ASP A 250 -8.39 2.16 -14.51
CA ASP A 250 -9.25 3.22 -13.97
C ASP A 250 -8.98 3.57 -12.50
N THR A 251 -8.33 2.68 -11.75
CA THR A 251 -7.92 2.92 -10.35
C THR A 251 -6.52 3.53 -10.23
N GLY A 252 -5.83 3.75 -11.35
CA GLY A 252 -4.49 4.33 -11.40
C GLY A 252 -3.35 3.32 -11.19
N CYS A 253 -3.64 2.03 -11.03
CA CYS A 253 -2.63 0.97 -11.05
C CYS A 253 -1.97 0.89 -12.43
N LEU A 254 -0.65 0.83 -12.46
CA LEU A 254 0.11 0.67 -13.70
C LEU A 254 -0.12 -0.74 -14.28
N GLU A 255 -0.38 -0.82 -15.58
CA GLU A 255 -0.49 -2.09 -16.28
C GLU A 255 0.90 -2.72 -16.48
N VAL A 256 1.03 -3.99 -16.09
CA VAL A 256 2.26 -4.75 -16.29
C VAL A 256 1.99 -6.14 -16.84
N ASP A 257 2.98 -6.71 -17.51
CA ASP A 257 2.94 -8.11 -17.93
C ASP A 257 3.34 -9.08 -16.80
N ALA A 258 3.35 -10.39 -17.09
CA ALA A 258 3.73 -11.43 -16.15
C ALA A 258 5.18 -11.32 -15.61
N ARG A 259 6.01 -10.45 -16.20
CA ARG A 259 7.38 -10.15 -15.75
C ARG A 259 7.50 -8.80 -15.04
N GLN A 260 6.36 -8.15 -14.77
CA GLN A 260 6.27 -6.84 -14.12
C GLN A 260 6.80 -5.69 -14.98
N ARG A 261 6.85 -5.88 -16.31
CA ARG A 261 7.22 -4.82 -17.25
C ARG A 261 6.01 -3.99 -17.61
N THR A 262 6.17 -2.68 -17.62
CA THR A 262 5.19 -1.77 -18.23
C THR A 262 5.34 -1.76 -19.76
N ASN A 263 4.49 -1.03 -20.47
CA ASN A 263 4.68 -0.77 -21.91
C ASN A 263 5.86 0.18 -22.21
N VAL A 264 6.40 0.88 -21.21
CA VAL A 264 7.59 1.72 -21.38
C VAL A 264 8.83 0.83 -21.19
N ALA A 265 9.61 0.65 -22.26
CA ALA A 265 10.77 -0.24 -22.24
C ALA A 265 11.78 0.16 -21.14
N GLY A 266 12.13 -0.80 -20.28
CA GLY A 266 13.04 -0.61 -19.16
C GLY A 266 12.40 -0.09 -17.87
N LEU A 267 11.10 0.25 -17.90
CA LEU A 267 10.31 0.64 -16.73
C LEU A 267 9.49 -0.55 -16.23
N TYR A 268 9.67 -0.88 -14.97
CA TYR A 268 8.95 -1.91 -14.24
C TYR A 268 8.08 -1.27 -13.17
N ALA A 269 7.05 -1.99 -12.71
CA ALA A 269 6.23 -1.57 -11.58
C ALA A 269 5.84 -2.78 -10.74
N ILE A 270 5.84 -2.63 -9.41
CA ILE A 270 5.64 -3.73 -8.45
C ILE A 270 4.84 -3.29 -7.23
N GLY A 271 4.33 -4.27 -6.47
CA GLY A 271 3.55 -4.03 -5.26
C GLY A 271 2.22 -3.32 -5.52
N ASP A 272 1.82 -2.47 -4.58
CA ASP A 272 0.54 -1.75 -4.61
C ASP A 272 0.40 -0.78 -5.80
N ALA A 273 1.47 -0.56 -6.57
CA ALA A 273 1.42 0.26 -7.79
C ALA A 273 0.78 -0.46 -9.00
N VAL A 274 0.57 -1.78 -8.95
CA VAL A 274 0.12 -2.60 -10.10
C VAL A 274 -0.99 -3.60 -9.80
N SER A 275 -1.38 -3.78 -8.54
CA SER A 275 -2.30 -4.86 -8.14
C SER A 275 -3.37 -4.36 -7.19
N ASP A 276 -4.59 -4.84 -7.41
CA ASP A 276 -5.74 -4.58 -6.53
C ASP A 276 -5.68 -5.42 -5.23
N LEU A 277 -4.84 -6.46 -5.17
CA LEU A 277 -4.59 -7.22 -3.94
C LEU A 277 -3.36 -6.67 -3.21
N HIS A 278 -3.60 -5.65 -2.38
CA HIS A 278 -2.57 -4.94 -1.63
C HIS A 278 -2.04 -5.75 -0.44
N GLN A 279 -1.19 -6.74 -0.70
CA GLN A 279 -0.60 -7.64 0.30
C GLN A 279 0.93 -7.64 0.22
N ILE A 280 1.60 -7.72 1.37
CA ILE A 280 3.07 -7.77 1.45
C ILE A 280 3.62 -8.98 0.68
N ALA A 281 2.97 -10.15 0.79
CA ALA A 281 3.37 -11.35 0.06
C ALA A 281 3.28 -11.18 -1.47
N VAL A 282 2.23 -10.52 -1.95
CA VAL A 282 2.08 -10.20 -3.38
C VAL A 282 3.18 -9.24 -3.83
N ALA A 283 3.40 -8.18 -3.04
CA ALA A 283 4.41 -7.16 -3.33
C ALA A 283 5.85 -7.72 -3.41
N THR A 284 6.20 -8.63 -2.50
CA THR A 284 7.50 -9.30 -2.50
C THR A 284 7.62 -10.35 -3.61
N GLY A 285 6.52 -11.00 -3.99
CA GLY A 285 6.45 -11.85 -5.19
C GLY A 285 6.73 -11.06 -6.48
N HIS A 286 6.06 -9.92 -6.67
CA HIS A 286 6.32 -9.02 -7.80
C HIS A 286 7.79 -8.58 -7.84
N ALA A 287 8.37 -8.25 -6.69
CA ALA A 287 9.76 -7.84 -6.58
C ALA A 287 10.75 -8.90 -7.10
N ALA A 288 10.56 -10.16 -6.72
CA ALA A 288 11.42 -11.26 -7.16
C ALA A 288 11.35 -11.48 -8.68
N VAL A 289 10.14 -11.41 -9.25
CA VAL A 289 9.89 -11.53 -10.69
C VAL A 289 10.56 -10.39 -11.45
N ALA A 290 10.30 -9.14 -11.05
CA ALA A 290 10.86 -7.95 -11.70
C ALA A 290 12.39 -7.94 -11.64
N ALA A 291 12.97 -8.17 -10.45
CA ALA A 291 14.42 -8.17 -10.28
C ALA A 291 15.13 -9.21 -11.16
N THR A 292 14.51 -10.38 -11.33
CA THR A 292 15.07 -11.46 -12.16
C THR A 292 15.01 -11.10 -13.65
N ASP A 293 13.90 -10.55 -14.14
CA ASP A 293 13.81 -10.10 -15.54
C ASP A 293 14.75 -8.91 -15.81
N ILE A 294 14.86 -7.95 -14.86
CA ILE A 294 15.85 -6.86 -14.92
C ILE A 294 17.26 -7.41 -15.09
N HIS A 295 17.68 -8.35 -14.23
CA HIS A 295 19.01 -8.96 -14.32
C HIS A 295 19.25 -9.60 -15.69
N ASN A 296 18.26 -10.34 -16.22
CA ASN A 296 18.36 -11.02 -17.52
C ASN A 296 18.32 -10.06 -18.71
N SER A 297 17.69 -8.89 -18.56
CA SER A 297 17.58 -7.86 -19.59
C SER A 297 18.86 -7.02 -19.77
N LEU A 298 19.81 -7.15 -18.85
CA LEU A 298 21.06 -6.38 -18.82
C LEU A 298 22.22 -7.26 -19.31
N PRO A 299 23.31 -6.65 -19.83
CA PRO A 299 24.52 -7.39 -20.19
C PRO A 299 25.01 -8.29 -19.07
N ARG A 300 25.60 -9.43 -19.43
CA ARG A 300 26.18 -10.38 -18.47
C ARG A 300 27.23 -9.68 -17.61
N ASN A 301 27.18 -9.87 -16.31
CA ASN A 301 28.12 -9.30 -15.33
C ASN A 301 29.12 -10.36 -14.85
N PHE A 302 30.00 -10.82 -15.74
CA PHE A 302 31.08 -11.74 -15.37
C PHE A 302 32.00 -11.09 -14.32
N ARG A 303 32.45 -11.89 -13.35
CA ARG A 303 33.49 -11.53 -12.39
C ARG A 303 34.78 -12.26 -12.73
#